data_AF-G4CG57-F1
#
_entry.id   AF-G4CG57-F1
#
_cell.length_a   1.000
_cell.length_b   1.000
_cell.length_c   1.000
_cell.angle_alpha   90.00
_cell.angle_beta   90.00
_cell.angle_gamma   90.00
#
_symmetry.space_group_name_H-M   'P 1'
#
loop_
_entity.id
_entity.type
_entity.pdbx_description
1 polymer ?
#
loop_
_entity_poly.entity_id
_entity_poly.type
_entity_poly.pdbx_seq_one_letter_code
_entity_poly.pdbx_strand_id
1 'polypeptide(L)'
;MTQQFKFGDKCYHLTGDMEVIIVSDEPVIADDGSKMWRIFDEDFGYHLCSDYKLELVPHPDTVRLEKIGRLAVEAMGMAFDLDEYRRQIDETMQKEVHDK
;
A
#
# COMPACT_ATOMS: atom_id res chain seq x y z
N MET A 1 -13.98 -9.36 16.43
CA MET A 1 -12.64 -8.71 16.45
C MET A 1 -12.61 -7.77 15.26
N THR A 2 -12.39 -6.48 15.46
CA THR A 2 -12.33 -5.53 14.34
C THR A 2 -10.94 -5.62 13.72
N GLN A 3 -10.85 -6.08 12.48
CA GLN A 3 -9.59 -6.15 11.76
C GLN A 3 -9.10 -4.72 11.51
N GLN A 4 -7.91 -4.38 12.02
CA GLN A 4 -7.30 -3.08 11.83
C GLN A 4 -6.24 -3.21 10.74
N PHE A 5 -6.50 -2.59 9.60
CA PHE A 5 -5.54 -2.49 8.51
C PHE A 5 -4.56 -1.34 8.77
N LYS A 6 -3.46 -1.32 8.01
CA LYS A 6 -2.42 -0.30 8.01
C LYS A 6 -2.06 0.07 6.58
N PHE A 7 -1.46 1.25 6.40
CA PHE A 7 -0.95 1.69 5.11
C PHE A 7 -0.03 0.63 4.48
N GLY A 8 -0.26 0.32 3.21
CA GLY A 8 0.48 -0.69 2.48
C GLY A 8 0.07 -2.13 2.78
N ASP A 9 -0.93 -2.38 3.63
CA ASP A 9 -1.52 -3.72 3.75
C ASP A 9 -2.10 -4.13 2.40
N LYS A 10 -1.78 -5.35 1.98
CA LYS A 10 -2.37 -5.95 0.79
C LYS A 10 -3.58 -6.77 1.23
N CYS A 11 -4.70 -6.59 0.54
CA CYS A 11 -5.96 -7.25 0.86
C CYS A 11 -6.57 -7.89 -0.39
N TYR A 12 -7.33 -8.97 -0.22
CA TYR A 12 -8.28 -9.45 -1.23
C TYR A 12 -9.64 -8.81 -0.99
N HIS A 13 -10.25 -8.28 -2.04
CA HIS A 13 -11.63 -7.83 -2.00
C HIS A 13 -12.57 -9.03 -2.20
N LEU A 14 -13.31 -9.41 -1.15
CA LEU A 14 -14.07 -10.65 -1.08
C LEU A 14 -15.18 -10.79 -2.14
N THR A 15 -15.69 -9.68 -2.68
CA THR A 15 -16.74 -9.72 -3.72
C THR A 15 -16.23 -9.50 -5.14
N GLY A 16 -14.94 -9.18 -5.30
CA GLY A 16 -14.35 -8.84 -6.60
C GLY A 16 -13.22 -9.76 -7.04
N ASP A 17 -12.76 -10.66 -6.17
CA ASP A 17 -11.60 -11.54 -6.37
C ASP A 17 -10.36 -10.78 -6.88
N MET A 18 -10.17 -9.57 -6.34
CA MET A 18 -9.17 -8.60 -6.77
C MET A 18 -8.26 -8.23 -5.60
N GLU A 19 -6.98 -8.03 -5.90
CA GLU A 19 -6.00 -7.57 -4.92
C GLU A 19 -5.97 -6.05 -4.85
N VAL A 20 -6.09 -5.53 -3.62
CA VAL A 20 -6.11 -4.10 -3.34
C VAL A 20 -5.07 -3.75 -2.29
N ILE A 21 -4.66 -2.49 -2.24
CA ILE A 21 -3.73 -1.98 -1.24
C ILE A 21 -4.41 -0.92 -0.39
N ILE A 22 -4.23 -1.01 0.92
CA ILE A 22 -4.67 0.02 1.86
C ILE A 22 -3.75 1.24 1.72
N VAL A 23 -4.31 2.42 1.47
CA VAL A 23 -3.52 3.64 1.22
C VAL A 23 -3.64 4.67 2.35
N SER A 24 -4.13 4.26 3.52
CA SER A 24 -4.18 5.10 4.72
C SER A 24 -4.17 4.25 5.99
N ASP A 25 -3.48 4.70 7.03
CA ASP A 25 -3.51 4.08 8.36
C ASP A 25 -4.84 4.31 9.10
N GLU A 26 -5.64 5.28 8.65
CA GLU A 26 -6.88 5.67 9.31
C GLU A 26 -8.10 5.37 8.43
N PRO A 27 -9.09 4.61 8.94
CA PRO A 27 -10.35 4.44 8.25
C PRO A 27 -11.19 5.71 8.31
N VAL A 28 -12.00 5.93 7.28
CA VAL A 28 -13.10 6.89 7.28
C VAL A 28 -14.28 6.26 8.02
N ILE A 29 -14.88 7.02 8.94
CA ILE A 29 -16.13 6.63 9.59
C ILE A 29 -17.27 7.23 8.80
N ALA A 30 -18.14 6.39 8.23
CA ALA A 30 -19.35 6.82 7.55
C ALA A 30 -20.43 7.26 8.56
N ASP A 31 -21.47 7.96 8.08
CA ASP A 31 -22.54 8.50 8.93
C ASP A 31 -23.31 7.43 9.72
N ASP A 32 -23.33 6.20 9.23
CA ASP A 32 -23.93 5.03 9.87
C ASP A 32 -23.02 4.36 10.93
N GLY A 33 -21.81 4.89 11.13
CA GLY A 33 -20.79 4.35 12.02
C GLY A 33 -19.91 3.25 11.40
N SER A 34 -20.12 2.92 10.12
CA SER A 34 -19.34 1.91 9.41
C SER A 34 -17.91 2.39 9.15
N LYS A 35 -16.93 1.48 9.28
CA LYS A 35 -15.53 1.76 8.94
C LYS A 35 -15.27 1.49 7.46
N MET A 36 -14.80 2.52 6.78
CA MET A 36 -14.44 2.49 5.37
C MET A 36 -12.94 2.73 5.21
N TRP A 37 -12.25 1.84 4.53
CA TRP A 37 -10.83 1.95 4.24
C TRP A 37 -10.61 2.54 2.86
N ARG A 38 -9.61 3.43 2.76
CA ARG A 38 -9.12 3.91 1.47
C ARG A 38 -8.26 2.82 0.87
N ILE A 39 -8.64 2.37 -0.31
CA ILE A 39 -7.91 1.37 -1.07
C ILE A 39 -7.52 1.90 -2.44
N PHE A 40 -6.41 1.37 -2.95
CA PHE A 40 -6.01 1.48 -4.33
C PHE A 40 -6.12 0.12 -5.00
N ASP A 41 -6.69 0.14 -6.19
CA ASP A 41 -6.74 -0.96 -7.12
C ASP A 41 -6.20 -0.48 -8.48
N GLU A 42 -5.53 -1.37 -9.20
CA GLU A 42 -4.92 -1.07 -10.49
C GLU A 42 -5.98 -0.84 -11.58
N ASP A 43 -7.11 -1.55 -11.53
CA ASP A 43 -8.17 -1.46 -12.56
C ASP A 43 -9.11 -0.26 -12.34
N PHE A 44 -9.46 0.04 -11.09
CA PHE A 44 -10.45 1.06 -10.73
C PHE A 44 -9.88 2.29 -10.02
N GLY A 45 -8.60 2.28 -9.65
CA GLY A 45 -7.94 3.38 -8.95
C GLY A 45 -8.38 3.53 -7.49
N TYR A 46 -8.32 4.75 -6.97
CA TYR A 46 -8.59 5.04 -5.55
C TYR A 46 -10.09 5.05 -5.22
N HIS A 47 -10.48 4.25 -4.22
CA HIS A 47 -11.86 4.24 -3.73
C HIS A 47 -11.98 3.79 -2.27
N LEU A 48 -13.18 3.91 -1.71
CA LEU A 48 -13.50 3.48 -0.34
C LEU A 48 -14.11 2.09 -0.35
N CYS A 49 -13.66 1.23 0.56
CA CYS A 49 -14.21 -0.11 0.75
C CYS A 49 -14.46 -0.40 2.24
N SER A 50 -15.55 -1.10 2.54
CA SER A 50 -15.87 -1.51 3.91
C SER A 50 -14.89 -2.58 4.41
N ASP A 51 -14.52 -2.51 5.69
CA ASP A 51 -13.58 -3.45 6.31
C ASP A 51 -13.99 -4.93 6.17
N TYR A 52 -15.28 -5.24 6.34
CA TYR A 52 -15.80 -6.61 6.22
C TYR A 52 -15.76 -7.20 4.80
N LYS A 53 -15.44 -6.39 3.78
CA LYS A 53 -15.25 -6.86 2.40
C LYS A 53 -13.78 -7.11 2.06
N LEU A 54 -12.88 -6.88 3.00
CA LEU A 54 -11.44 -6.99 2.81
C LEU A 54 -10.89 -8.13 3.67
N GLU A 55 -10.10 -8.99 3.05
CA GLU A 55 -9.32 -10.01 3.73
C GLU A 55 -7.84 -9.68 3.62
N LEU A 56 -7.17 -9.48 4.76
CA LEU A 56 -5.74 -9.20 4.79
C LEU A 56 -4.96 -10.38 4.20
N VAL A 57 -4.10 -10.10 3.22
CA VAL A 57 -3.17 -11.10 2.71
C VAL A 57 -1.90 -11.04 3.56
N PRO A 58 -1.57 -12.10 4.32
CA PRO A 58 -0.36 -12.10 5.12
C PRO A 58 0.87 -12.14 4.21
N HIS A 59 1.63 -11.04 4.21
CA HIS A 59 2.85 -10.90 3.44
C HIS A 59 3.98 -10.30 4.29
N PRO A 60 5.25 -10.67 4.03
CA PRO A 60 6.38 -10.03 4.68
C PRO A 60 6.49 -8.55 4.29
N ASP A 61 6.91 -7.71 5.22
CA ASP A 61 6.95 -6.24 5.06
C ASP A 61 7.78 -5.76 3.85
N THR A 62 8.77 -6.55 3.44
CA THR A 62 9.59 -6.30 2.25
C THR A 62 8.78 -6.27 0.96
N VAL A 63 7.74 -7.10 0.85
CA VAL A 63 6.86 -7.15 -0.33
C VAL A 63 5.92 -5.94 -0.37
N ARG A 64 5.52 -5.44 0.81
CA ARG A 64 4.68 -4.22 0.92
C ARG A 64 5.44 -2.99 0.44
N LEU A 65 6.69 -2.85 0.89
CA LEU A 65 7.56 -1.73 0.49
C LEU A 65 7.84 -1.73 -1.01
N GLU A 66 8.07 -2.90 -1.61
CA GLU A 66 8.29 -3.00 -3.05
C GLU A 66 7.06 -2.54 -3.86
N LYS A 67 5.85 -2.99 -3.47
CA LYS A 67 4.62 -2.62 -4.19
C LYS A 67 4.26 -1.15 -4.00
N ILE A 68 4.43 -0.59 -2.81
CA ILE A 68 4.25 0.86 -2.54
C ILE A 68 5.26 1.68 -3.35
N GLY A 69 6.52 1.26 -3.34
CA GLY A 69 7.58 1.90 -4.12
C GLY A 69 7.21 1.93 -5.60
N ARG A 70 6.79 0.80 -6.16
CA ARG A 70 6.30 0.71 -7.55
C ARG A 70 5.18 1.70 -7.85
N LEU A 71 4.12 1.71 -7.05
CA LEU A 71 2.97 2.59 -7.27
C LEU A 71 3.34 4.08 -7.19
N ALA A 72 4.22 4.46 -6.26
CA ALA A 72 4.67 5.85 -6.14
C ALA A 72 5.42 6.30 -7.41
N VAL A 73 6.26 5.43 -7.97
CA VAL A 73 7.08 5.70 -9.16
C VAL A 73 6.20 5.79 -10.40
N GLU A 74 5.27 4.85 -10.55
CA GLU A 74 4.30 4.85 -11.66
C GLU A 74 3.37 6.07 -11.59
N ALA A 75 2.91 6.47 -10.40
CA ALA A 75 2.10 7.68 -10.20
C ALA A 75 2.85 8.98 -10.56
N MET A 76 4.19 8.97 -10.47
CA MET A 76 5.06 10.06 -10.94
C MET A 76 5.36 9.99 -12.44
N GLY A 77 4.77 9.04 -13.17
CA GLY A 77 5.00 8.82 -14.60
C GLY A 77 6.38 8.27 -14.92
N MET A 78 7.07 7.72 -13.91
CA MET A 78 8.41 7.16 -14.05
C MET A 78 8.33 5.65 -14.25
N ALA A 79 9.28 5.09 -15.00
CA ALA A 79 9.41 3.64 -15.12
C ALA A 79 9.96 3.07 -13.80
N PHE A 80 9.31 2.03 -13.28
CA PHE A 80 9.79 1.34 -12.09
C PHE A 80 10.92 0.38 -12.44
N ASP A 81 12.15 0.78 -12.11
CA ASP A 81 13.34 -0.07 -12.17
C ASP A 81 13.82 -0.38 -10.74
N LEU A 82 13.57 -1.62 -10.32
CA LEU A 82 13.84 -2.11 -8.97
C LEU A 82 15.32 -2.08 -8.62
N ASP A 83 16.20 -2.29 -9.60
CA ASP A 83 17.64 -2.32 -9.39
C ASP A 83 18.20 -0.89 -9.24
N GLU A 84 17.69 0.06 -10.03
CA GLU A 84 18.05 1.47 -9.88
C GLU A 84 17.56 2.04 -8.54
N TYR A 85 16.35 1.70 -8.09
CA TYR A 85 15.86 2.11 -6.77
C TYR A 85 16.68 1.53 -5.62
N ARG A 86 17.06 0.24 -5.71
CA ARG A 86 17.97 -0.37 -4.73
C ARG A 86 19.31 0.35 -4.71
N ARG A 87 19.88 0.65 -5.89
CA ARG A 87 21.14 1.39 -5.99
C ARG A 87 21.05 2.77 -5.34
N GLN A 88 19.97 3.52 -5.58
CA GLN A 88 19.76 4.85 -4.99
C GLN A 88 19.60 4.79 -3.47
N ILE A 89 18.91 3.79 -2.93
CA ILE A 89 18.77 3.58 -1.48
C ILE A 89 20.14 3.28 -0.88
N ASP A 90 20.91 2.36 -1.48
CA ASP A 90 22.24 2.00 -1.01
C ASP A 90 23.20 3.20 -1.06
N GLU A 91 23.18 3.99 -2.13
CA GLU A 91 23.97 5.22 -2.25
C GLU A 91 23.58 6.28 -1.21
N THR A 92 22.29 6.41 -0.90
CA THR A 92 21.78 7.35 0.10
C THR A 92 22.19 6.93 1.51
N MET A 93 22.02 5.65 1.84
CA MET A 93 22.43 5.07 3.13
C MET A 93 23.95 5.20 3.34
N GLN A 94 24.76 5.01 2.30
CA GLN A 94 26.21 5.19 2.39
C GLN A 94 26.60 6.66 2.65
N LYS A 95 25.89 7.62 2.06
CA LYS A 95 26.10 9.05 2.33
C LYS A 95 25.75 9.43 3.77
N GLU A 96 24.62 8.95 4.30
CA GLU A 96 24.23 9.23 5.69
C GLU A 96 25.18 8.63 6.74
N VAL A 97 25.87 7.54 6.40
CA VAL A 97 26.90 6.93 7.27
C VAL A 97 28.22 7.70 7.22
N HIS A 98 28.52 8.42 6.14
CA HIS A 98 29.75 9.21 6.01
C HIS A 98 29.63 10.66 6.52
N ASP A 99 28.41 11.20 6.60
CA ASP A 99 28.14 12.55 7.13
C ASP A 99 27.84 12.57 8.65
N LYS A 100 28.12 11.48 9.37
CA LYS A 100 28.08 11.38 10.84
C LYS A 100 29.47 11.18 11.43
#